data_AF-A0A392M638-F1
#
_entry.id   AF-A0A392M638-F1
#
_cell.length_a   1.000
_cell.length_b   1.000
_cell.length_c   1.000
_cell.angle_alpha   90.00
_cell.angle_beta   90.00
_cell.angle_gamma   90.00
#
_symmetry.space_group_name_H-M   'P 1'
#
loop_
_entity.id
_entity.type
_entity.pdbx_description
1 polymer ?
#
loop_
_entity_poly.entity_id
_entity_poly.type
_entity_poly.pdbx_seq_one_letter_code
_entity_poly.pdbx_strand_id
1 'polypeptide(L)'
;TTALPAFFVFGKASIGIADCVESMSQYALTNSKPIMVLFGLEYAHSIQQIRKALLESSISCKSDLKSEVHFADVPSPYMFPSKDIKKLSEIQEEACGCGNNSSSDGASGTIYNIGGLTWKLPEGQSMEDYSLFWIGQDNSAFANVVLTFNACEIVRYDATKNQMVTDLSQQRRILKRRYYLVERAKDANIVGILVGTLGVGNPCY
;
A
#
# COMPACT_ATOMS: atom_id res chain seq x y z
N THR A 1 -5.69 -4.53 22.78
CA THR A 1 -5.14 -5.74 22.12
C THR A 1 -6.07 -6.89 22.40
N THR A 2 -6.50 -7.65 21.40
CA THR A 2 -7.45 -8.75 21.62
C THR A 2 -6.70 -9.90 22.29
N ALA A 3 -7.25 -10.48 23.36
CA ALA A 3 -6.70 -11.69 23.98
C ALA A 3 -7.01 -12.96 23.17
N LEU A 4 -7.81 -12.82 22.11
CA LEU A 4 -8.29 -13.89 21.25
C LEU A 4 -7.73 -13.75 19.84
N PRO A 5 -7.50 -14.87 19.13
CA PRO A 5 -7.22 -14.86 17.72
C PRO A 5 -8.31 -14.10 16.96
N ALA A 6 -7.88 -13.24 16.04
CA ALA A 6 -8.78 -12.51 15.15
C ALA A 6 -8.62 -13.04 13.72
N PHE A 7 -9.75 -13.16 13.02
CA PHE A 7 -9.78 -13.49 11.60
C PHE A 7 -10.34 -12.29 10.83
N PHE A 8 -9.55 -11.72 9.93
CA PHE A 8 -9.96 -10.61 9.09
C PHE A 8 -10.71 -11.12 7.86
N VAL A 9 -11.95 -10.64 7.69
CA VAL A 9 -12.77 -10.91 6.51
C VAL A 9 -12.81 -9.65 5.66
N PHE A 10 -12.28 -9.74 4.44
CA PHE A 10 -12.31 -8.65 3.47
C PHE A 10 -13.50 -8.78 2.51
N GLY A 11 -13.95 -7.64 1.98
CA GLY A 11 -14.99 -7.59 0.96
C GLY A 11 -14.55 -8.28 -0.34
N LYS A 12 -15.51 -8.52 -1.24
CA LYS A 12 -15.28 -9.03 -2.59
C LYS A 12 -15.92 -8.11 -3.62
N ALA A 13 -15.31 -6.94 -3.81
CA ALA A 13 -15.78 -5.97 -4.80
C ALA A 13 -15.52 -6.50 -6.22
N SER A 14 -16.48 -6.32 -7.13
CA SER A 14 -16.35 -6.75 -8.52
C SER A 14 -15.29 -5.95 -9.25
N ILE A 15 -14.48 -6.62 -10.07
CA ILE A 15 -13.48 -5.99 -10.95
C ILE A 15 -13.39 -6.75 -12.27
N GLY A 16 -13.38 -6.01 -13.39
CA GLY A 16 -13.10 -6.56 -14.71
C GLY A 16 -11.62 -6.90 -14.85
N ILE A 17 -11.27 -8.18 -14.81
CA ILE A 17 -9.86 -8.64 -14.84
C ILE A 17 -9.20 -8.25 -16.17
N ALA A 18 -9.89 -8.47 -17.29
CA ALA A 18 -9.38 -8.14 -18.63
C ALA A 18 -9.13 -6.63 -18.77
N ASP A 19 -10.12 -5.80 -18.44
CA ASP A 19 -10.03 -4.34 -18.52
C ASP A 19 -8.90 -3.77 -17.64
N CYS A 20 -8.74 -4.35 -16.44
CA CYS A 20 -7.69 -3.97 -15.50
C CYS A 20 -6.30 -4.32 -16.04
N VAL A 21 -6.14 -5.53 -16.60
CA VAL A 21 -4.87 -5.98 -17.19
C VAL A 21 -4.53 -5.17 -18.43
N GLU A 22 -5.51 -4.85 -19.28
CA GLU A 22 -5.33 -3.99 -20.45
C GLU A 22 -4.87 -2.59 -20.05
N SER A 23 -5.58 -1.96 -19.12
CA SER A 23 -5.23 -0.62 -18.60
C SER A 23 -3.83 -0.60 -17.98
N MET A 24 -3.50 -1.62 -17.19
CA MET A 24 -2.17 -1.76 -16.58
C MET A 24 -1.08 -2.00 -17.61
N SER A 25 -1.34 -2.80 -18.65
CA SER A 25 -0.39 -3.06 -19.74
C SER A 25 -0.14 -1.80 -20.57
N GLN A 26 -1.20 -1.04 -20.87
CA GLN A 26 -1.08 0.25 -21.54
C GLN A 26 -0.23 1.22 -20.69
N TYR A 27 -0.47 1.27 -19.39
CA TYR A 27 0.32 2.09 -18.46
C TYR A 27 1.80 1.65 -18.40
N ALA A 28 2.06 0.33 -18.41
CA ALA A 28 3.40 -0.25 -18.44
C ALA A 28 4.17 0.07 -19.72
N LEU A 29 3.48 0.19 -20.87
CA LEU A 29 4.10 0.60 -22.14
C LEU A 29 4.48 2.07 -22.15
N THR A 30 3.70 2.92 -21.49
CA THR A 30 3.96 4.37 -21.40
C THR A 30 5.05 4.73 -20.39
N ASN A 31 5.27 3.87 -19.38
CA ASN A 31 6.21 4.11 -18.29
C ASN A 31 7.49 3.29 -18.44
N SER A 32 8.64 3.93 -18.25
CA SER A 32 9.93 3.23 -18.23
C SER A 32 10.31 2.65 -16.87
N LYS A 33 9.57 3.00 -15.81
CA LYS A 33 9.80 2.55 -14.45
C LYS A 33 9.05 1.23 -14.18
N PRO A 34 9.59 0.35 -13.34
CA PRO A 34 8.85 -0.80 -12.84
C PRO A 34 7.59 -0.34 -12.08
N ILE A 35 6.53 -1.14 -12.14
CA ILE A 35 5.24 -0.80 -11.58
C ILE A 35 5.02 -1.57 -10.27
N MET A 36 4.69 -0.86 -9.20
CA MET A 36 4.22 -1.45 -7.95
C MET A 36 2.69 -1.34 -7.85
N VAL A 37 2.01 -2.49 -7.84
CA VAL A 37 0.55 -2.58 -7.75
C VAL A 37 0.12 -2.67 -6.30
N LEU A 38 -0.62 -1.66 -5.86
CA LEU A 38 -1.29 -1.59 -4.57
C LEU A 38 -2.81 -1.67 -4.78
N PHE A 39 -3.57 -2.11 -3.79
CA PHE A 39 -5.03 -2.29 -3.96
C PHE A 39 -5.82 -2.17 -2.67
N GLY A 40 -7.08 -1.77 -2.79
CA GLY A 40 -8.05 -1.90 -1.71
C GLY A 40 -8.24 -3.37 -1.33
N LEU A 41 -8.31 -3.67 -0.03
CA LEU A 41 -8.43 -5.05 0.47
C LEU A 41 -9.68 -5.76 -0.04
N GLU A 42 -10.72 -5.01 -0.43
CA GLU A 42 -11.91 -5.53 -1.09
C GLU A 42 -11.65 -6.22 -2.45
N TYR A 43 -10.49 -5.97 -3.07
CA TYR A 43 -10.06 -6.60 -4.33
C TYR A 43 -9.07 -7.73 -4.13
N ALA A 44 -8.62 -8.01 -2.91
CA ALA A 44 -7.58 -9.01 -2.60
C ALA A 44 -7.87 -10.39 -3.21
N HIS A 45 -9.15 -10.79 -3.25
CA HIS A 45 -9.60 -12.05 -3.83
C HIS A 45 -9.31 -12.20 -5.34
N SER A 46 -9.21 -11.08 -6.08
CA SER A 46 -9.03 -11.06 -7.54
C SER A 46 -7.58 -10.82 -7.97
N ILE A 47 -6.70 -10.38 -7.06
CA ILE A 47 -5.30 -10.03 -7.39
C ILE A 47 -4.53 -11.22 -7.96
N GLN A 48 -4.74 -12.44 -7.44
CA GLN A 48 -4.08 -13.63 -7.96
C GLN A 48 -4.50 -13.93 -9.42
N GLN A 49 -5.76 -13.66 -9.75
CA GLN A 49 -6.27 -13.83 -11.11
C GLN A 49 -5.72 -12.77 -12.05
N ILE A 50 -5.63 -11.51 -11.59
CA ILE A 50 -5.01 -10.40 -12.33
C ILE A 50 -3.53 -10.68 -12.58
N ARG A 51 -2.79 -11.17 -11.58
CA ARG A 51 -1.37 -11.54 -11.72
C ARG A 51 -1.16 -12.63 -12.77
N LYS A 52 -2.02 -13.66 -12.75
CA LYS A 52 -1.98 -14.74 -13.74
C LYS A 52 -2.32 -14.25 -15.14
N ALA A 53 -3.40 -13.48 -15.28
CA ALA A 53 -3.83 -12.92 -16.56
C ALA A 53 -2.79 -11.95 -17.15
N LEU A 54 -2.12 -11.15 -16.31
CA LEU A 54 -1.02 -10.31 -16.73
C LEU A 54 0.13 -11.14 -17.28
N LEU A 55 0.55 -12.19 -16.56
CA LEU A 55 1.64 -13.07 -16.99
C LEU A 55 1.31 -13.80 -18.32
N GLU A 56 0.06 -14.23 -18.50
CA GLU A 56 -0.42 -14.82 -19.76
C GLU A 56 -0.39 -13.81 -20.91
N SER A 57 -0.80 -12.56 -20.65
CA SER A 57 -0.75 -11.48 -21.66
C SER A 57 0.70 -11.14 -22.07
N SER A 58 1.64 -11.20 -21.13
CA SER A 58 3.07 -11.00 -21.40
C SER A 58 3.66 -12.08 -22.30
N ILE A 59 3.17 -13.33 -22.21
CA ILE A 59 3.66 -14.46 -23.03
C ILE A 59 3.11 -14.40 -24.46
N SER A 60 1.85 -13.97 -24.62
CA SER A 60 1.20 -13.91 -25.94
C SER A 60 1.73 -12.77 -26.81
N CYS A 61 2.19 -11.67 -26.21
CA CYS A 61 2.75 -10.53 -26.91
C CYS A 61 4.28 -10.60 -26.81
N LYS A 62 4.97 -10.95 -27.92
CA LYS A 62 6.44 -10.87 -28.06
C LYS A 62 7.01 -9.43 -28.00
N SER A 63 6.28 -8.49 -27.42
CA SER A 63 6.75 -7.15 -27.12
C SER A 63 7.30 -7.16 -25.71
N ASP A 64 8.61 -6.94 -25.57
CA ASP A 64 9.28 -6.81 -24.28
C ASP A 64 8.49 -5.82 -23.42
N LEU A 65 7.78 -6.30 -22.39
CA LEU A 65 7.34 -5.44 -21.32
C LEU A 65 8.62 -4.85 -20.73
N LYS A 66 8.88 -3.59 -21.06
CA LYS A 66 10.10 -2.89 -20.66
C LYS A 66 10.18 -2.71 -19.14
N SER A 67 9.04 -2.83 -18.46
CA SER A 67 8.86 -2.53 -17.05
C SER A 67 8.32 -3.76 -16.31
N GLU A 68 9.06 -4.18 -15.28
CA GLU A 68 8.65 -5.26 -14.38
C GLU A 68 7.44 -4.83 -13.52
N VAL A 69 6.48 -5.73 -13.31
CA VAL A 69 5.29 -5.45 -12.50
C VAL A 69 5.33 -6.28 -11.22
N HIS A 70 5.31 -5.60 -10.08
CA HIS A 70 5.27 -6.20 -8.75
C HIS A 70 3.91 -5.95 -8.11
N PHE A 71 3.46 -6.91 -7.32
CA PHE A 71 2.21 -6.82 -6.59
C PHE A 71 2.50 -6.84 -5.09
N ALA A 72 1.79 -6.01 -4.34
CA ALA A 72 1.74 -6.17 -2.90
C ALA A 72 0.94 -7.41 -2.50
N ASP A 73 1.29 -7.97 -1.36
CA ASP A 73 0.62 -9.10 -0.75
C ASP A 73 -0.21 -8.65 0.45
N VAL A 74 -1.26 -9.41 0.76
CA VAL A 74 -2.01 -9.24 2.00
C VAL A 74 -1.39 -10.18 3.03
N PRO A 75 -0.93 -9.70 4.20
CA PRO A 75 -0.50 -10.55 5.30
C PRO A 75 -1.60 -11.55 5.70
N SER A 76 -1.22 -12.61 6.41
CA SER A 76 -2.15 -13.63 6.89
C SER A 76 -3.42 -13.00 7.50
N PRO A 77 -4.64 -13.42 7.08
CA PRO A 77 -5.88 -12.91 7.66
C PRO A 77 -6.06 -13.37 9.11
N TYR A 78 -5.24 -14.32 9.58
CA TYR A 78 -5.17 -14.75 10.97
C TYR A 78 -4.19 -13.89 11.75
N MET A 79 -4.69 -13.25 12.81
CA MET A 79 -3.87 -12.56 13.80
C MET A 79 -3.92 -13.31 15.12
N PHE A 80 -2.78 -13.88 15.52
CA PHE A 80 -2.62 -14.47 16.85
C PHE A 80 -2.09 -13.42 17.81
N PRO A 81 -2.64 -13.30 19.01
CA PRO A 81 -2.08 -12.43 20.03
C PRO A 81 -0.70 -12.94 20.43
N SER A 82 0.36 -12.22 20.02
CA SER A 82 1.71 -12.48 20.52
C SER A 82 1.82 -11.97 21.96
N LYS A 83 2.39 -12.79 22.86
CA LYS A 83 2.67 -12.41 24.26
C LYS A 83 3.94 -11.57 24.40
N ASP A 84 4.69 -11.35 23.31
CA ASP A 84 5.97 -10.66 23.35
C ASP A 84 5.83 -9.15 23.14
N ILE A 85 5.48 -8.45 24.22
CA ILE A 85 5.55 -6.98 24.31
C ILE A 85 7.02 -6.49 24.26
N LYS A 86 8.01 -7.39 24.40
CA LYS A 86 9.44 -7.02 24.47
C LYS A 86 10.14 -6.76 23.14
N LYS A 87 9.46 -6.91 21.98
CA LYS A 87 10.04 -6.59 20.66
C LYS A 87 9.42 -5.34 20.00
N LEU A 88 8.76 -4.49 20.79
CA LEU A 88 8.11 -3.26 20.32
C LEU A 88 8.81 -1.98 20.81
N SER A 89 9.79 -2.08 21.72
CA SER A 89 10.58 -0.94 22.20
C SER A 89 11.71 -0.52 21.26
N GLU A 90 11.83 -1.12 20.07
CA GLU A 90 12.77 -0.70 19.01
C GLU A 90 12.06 -0.21 17.73
N ILE A 91 10.72 -0.08 17.73
CA ILE A 91 9.98 0.45 16.56
C ILE A 91 9.16 1.68 16.97
N GLN A 92 9.78 2.62 17.67
CA GLN A 92 9.22 3.96 17.80
C GLN A 92 10.30 5.00 17.48
N GLU A 93 9.95 5.84 16.51
CA GLU A 93 10.74 6.92 15.89
C GLU A 93 11.64 6.53 14.72
N GLU A 94 11.04 6.32 13.54
CA GLU A 94 11.63 6.87 12.31
C GLU A 94 10.51 7.39 11.39
N ALA A 95 10.21 8.68 11.54
CA ALA A 95 10.03 9.51 10.36
C ALA A 95 11.41 9.59 9.70
N CYS A 96 11.55 9.04 8.49
CA CYS A 96 12.73 9.11 7.61
C CYS A 96 14.12 9.16 8.29
N GLY A 97 14.87 8.05 8.32
CA GLY A 97 16.34 8.14 8.42
C GLY A 97 17.11 6.84 8.61
N CYS A 98 17.63 6.24 7.52
CA CYS A 98 18.80 5.34 7.46
C CYS A 98 19.24 4.52 8.71
N GLY A 99 19.23 3.18 8.58
CA GLY A 99 20.34 2.33 9.08
C GLY A 99 19.97 1.00 9.76
N ASN A 100 20.20 -0.12 9.05
CA ASN A 100 20.94 -1.35 9.42
C ASN A 100 21.04 -1.75 10.92
N ASN A 101 20.86 -2.97 11.43
CA ASN A 101 20.94 -4.35 10.91
C ASN A 101 20.28 -5.31 11.94
N SER A 102 19.62 -6.38 11.49
CA SER A 102 19.73 -7.67 12.19
C SER A 102 19.52 -8.83 11.22
N SER A 103 20.55 -9.63 11.08
CA SER A 103 20.76 -10.74 10.14
C SER A 103 19.94 -12.00 10.48
N SER A 104 19.25 -12.56 9.48
CA SER A 104 19.32 -14.00 9.17
C SER A 104 18.74 -14.29 7.77
N ASP A 105 19.67 -14.47 6.83
CA ASP A 105 19.65 -15.30 5.63
C ASP A 105 18.41 -15.33 4.70
N GLY A 106 18.58 -14.74 3.50
CA GLY A 106 17.69 -14.88 2.34
C GLY A 106 17.17 -13.56 1.75
N ALA A 107 18.05 -12.83 1.02
CA ALA A 107 17.81 -11.55 0.31
C ALA A 107 17.39 -10.36 1.19
N SER A 108 18.31 -9.42 1.45
CA SER A 108 18.14 -8.27 2.36
C SER A 108 17.30 -7.13 1.74
N GLY A 109 16.13 -7.46 1.19
CA GLY A 109 15.20 -6.46 0.65
C GLY A 109 14.50 -5.62 1.73
N THR A 110 14.23 -4.35 1.44
CA THR A 110 13.46 -3.47 2.33
C THR A 110 11.98 -3.87 2.29
N ILE A 111 11.38 -4.11 3.46
CA ILE A 111 9.96 -4.45 3.60
C ILE A 111 9.16 -3.17 3.81
N TYR A 112 8.12 -2.99 3.01
CA TYR A 112 7.19 -1.86 3.12
C TYR A 112 5.81 -2.36 3.52
N ASN A 113 5.06 -1.52 4.24
CA ASN A 113 3.69 -1.81 4.62
C ASN A 113 2.80 -0.56 4.53
N ILE A 114 1.57 -0.73 4.03
CA ILE A 114 0.57 0.33 4.06
C ILE A 114 -0.83 -0.25 3.98
N GLY A 115 -1.75 0.21 4.82
CA GLY A 115 -3.18 -0.14 4.69
C GLY A 115 -3.50 -1.65 4.72
N GLY A 116 -2.68 -2.45 5.41
CA GLY A 116 -2.84 -3.92 5.41
C GLY A 116 -2.22 -4.64 4.21
N LEU A 117 -1.45 -3.95 3.38
CA LEU A 117 -0.61 -4.51 2.33
C LEU A 117 0.85 -4.57 2.78
N THR A 118 1.59 -5.56 2.29
CA THR A 118 3.03 -5.73 2.50
C THR A 118 3.72 -6.09 1.19
N TRP A 119 4.91 -5.55 0.95
CA TRP A 119 5.75 -5.93 -0.19
C TRP A 119 7.22 -5.79 0.17
N LYS A 120 8.06 -6.43 -0.64
CA LYS A 120 9.52 -6.35 -0.50
C LYS A 120 10.12 -5.79 -1.78
N LEU A 121 10.97 -4.80 -1.64
CA LEU A 121 11.80 -4.31 -2.74
C LEU A 121 13.20 -4.94 -2.67
N PRO A 122 13.85 -5.18 -3.82
CA PRO A 122 15.24 -5.62 -3.87
C PRO A 122 16.19 -4.64 -3.17
N GLU A 123 17.37 -5.13 -2.78
CA GLU A 123 18.43 -4.31 -2.20
C GLU A 123 18.82 -3.16 -3.11
N GLY A 124 18.89 -1.95 -2.55
CA GLY A 124 19.33 -0.75 -3.27
C GLY A 124 18.26 -0.08 -4.13
N GLN A 125 17.02 -0.59 -4.16
CA GLN A 125 15.90 0.08 -4.80
C GLN A 125 14.99 0.75 -3.77
N SER A 126 14.52 1.94 -4.08
CA SER A 126 13.57 2.68 -3.25
C SER A 126 12.23 2.84 -3.95
N MET A 127 11.21 3.29 -3.22
CA MET A 127 9.87 3.42 -3.79
C MET A 127 9.83 4.44 -4.94
N GLU A 128 10.72 5.43 -4.93
CA GLU A 128 10.84 6.48 -5.94
C GLU A 128 11.29 5.97 -7.32
N ASP A 129 11.93 4.80 -7.35
CA ASP A 129 12.30 4.10 -8.58
C ASP A 129 11.09 3.45 -9.28
N TYR A 130 9.98 3.30 -8.55
CA TYR A 130 8.75 2.66 -9.01
C TYR A 130 7.66 3.67 -9.36
N SER A 131 6.81 3.27 -10.32
CA SER A 131 5.50 3.89 -10.54
C SER A 131 4.42 3.09 -9.81
N LEU A 132 3.56 3.77 -9.09
CA LEU A 132 2.51 3.17 -8.26
C LEU A 132 1.20 3.05 -9.05
N PHE A 133 0.63 1.86 -9.06
CA PHE A 133 -0.67 1.57 -9.65
C PHE A 133 -1.65 1.13 -8.56
N TRP A 134 -2.57 2.01 -8.17
CA TRP A 134 -3.57 1.73 -7.14
C TRP A 134 -4.87 1.19 -7.74
N ILE A 135 -5.30 -0.01 -7.34
CA ILE A 135 -6.62 -0.56 -7.71
C ILE A 135 -7.61 -0.23 -6.59
N GLY A 136 -8.56 0.65 -6.88
CA GLY A 136 -9.67 0.92 -5.97
C GLY A 136 -10.30 2.31 -6.08
N GLN A 137 -11.17 2.58 -5.13
CA GLN A 137 -11.90 3.84 -5.06
C GLN A 137 -11.04 4.97 -4.47
N ASP A 138 -11.50 6.21 -4.65
CA ASP A 138 -10.97 7.36 -3.94
C ASP A 138 -11.48 7.37 -2.49
N ASN A 139 -10.71 6.75 -1.61
CA ASN A 139 -11.03 6.58 -0.20
C ASN A 139 -9.83 6.95 0.70
N SER A 140 -9.98 6.77 2.01
CA SER A 140 -8.92 7.07 2.98
C SER A 140 -7.66 6.20 2.79
N ALA A 141 -7.81 4.94 2.34
CA ALA A 141 -6.67 4.08 2.06
C ALA A 141 -5.86 4.63 0.88
N PHE A 142 -6.53 5.02 -0.21
CA PHE A 142 -5.88 5.68 -1.35
C PHE A 142 -5.23 7.01 -0.96
N ALA A 143 -5.94 7.85 -0.20
CA ALA A 143 -5.39 9.10 0.30
C ALA A 143 -4.11 8.86 1.11
N ASN A 144 -4.07 7.84 1.97
CA ASN A 144 -2.87 7.50 2.72
C ASN A 144 -1.72 7.06 1.81
N VAL A 145 -1.98 6.25 0.76
CA VAL A 145 -0.96 5.87 -0.23
C VAL A 145 -0.37 7.11 -0.91
N VAL A 146 -1.21 8.02 -1.39
CA VAL A 146 -0.74 9.26 -2.05
C VAL A 146 0.05 10.16 -1.10
N LEU A 147 -0.30 10.16 0.18
CA LEU A 147 0.39 10.98 1.18
C LEU A 147 1.72 10.38 1.63
N THR A 148 1.79 9.06 1.76
CA THR A 148 3.02 8.34 2.15
C THR A 148 4.04 8.33 1.01
N PHE A 149 3.60 8.09 -0.23
CA PHE A 149 4.46 7.96 -1.40
C PHE A 149 4.33 9.17 -2.34
N ASN A 150 4.32 10.37 -1.77
CA ASN A 150 4.06 11.61 -2.49
C ASN A 150 5.13 11.98 -3.54
N ALA A 151 6.32 11.38 -3.46
CA ALA A 151 7.40 11.53 -4.42
C ALA A 151 7.28 10.60 -5.63
N CYS A 152 6.44 9.56 -5.53
CA CYS A 152 6.25 8.57 -6.58
C CYS A 152 5.19 9.04 -7.60
N GLU A 153 5.31 8.57 -8.83
CA GLU A 153 4.22 8.72 -9.79
C GLU A 153 3.12 7.72 -9.44
N ILE A 154 1.91 8.20 -9.19
CA ILE A 154 0.77 7.36 -8.78
C ILE A 154 -0.34 7.51 -9.81
N VAL A 155 -0.85 6.38 -10.28
CA VAL A 155 -2.11 6.29 -11.02
C VAL A 155 -3.11 5.44 -10.25
N ARG A 156 -4.39 5.75 -10.38
CA ARG A 156 -5.48 4.96 -9.79
C ARG A 156 -6.32 4.31 -10.87
N TYR A 157 -6.65 3.06 -10.70
CA TYR A 157 -7.65 2.34 -11.49
C TYR A 157 -8.96 2.22 -10.70
N ASP A 158 -10.01 2.81 -11.26
CA ASP A 158 -11.37 2.70 -10.72
C ASP A 158 -12.07 1.46 -11.31
N ALA A 159 -12.13 0.39 -10.51
CA ALA A 159 -12.75 -0.88 -10.92
C ALA A 159 -14.26 -0.78 -11.21
N THR A 160 -14.95 0.26 -10.72
CA THR A 160 -16.39 0.46 -11.00
C THR A 160 -16.63 1.14 -12.34
N LYS A 161 -15.68 1.98 -12.77
CA LYS A 161 -15.74 2.73 -14.03
C LYS A 161 -14.87 2.14 -15.13
N ASN A 162 -14.06 1.12 -14.81
CA ASN A 162 -13.03 0.53 -15.64
C ASN A 162 -12.13 1.59 -16.29
N GLN A 163 -11.67 2.55 -15.48
CA GLN A 163 -10.92 3.71 -15.99
C GLN A 163 -9.73 4.04 -15.10
N MET A 164 -8.63 4.42 -15.75
CA MET A 164 -7.49 5.03 -15.09
C MET A 164 -7.75 6.51 -14.79
N VAL A 165 -7.43 6.91 -13.58
CA VAL A 165 -7.56 8.26 -13.04
C VAL A 165 -6.19 8.70 -12.57
N THR A 166 -5.65 9.73 -13.23
CA THR A 166 -4.38 10.38 -12.88
C THR A 166 -4.58 11.67 -12.09
N ASP A 167 -5.82 12.15 -11.97
CA ASP A 167 -6.11 13.34 -11.18
C ASP A 167 -6.03 13.04 -9.68
N LEU A 168 -4.98 13.58 -9.05
CA LEU A 168 -4.72 13.51 -7.61
C LEU A 168 -4.88 14.89 -6.93
N SER A 169 -5.60 15.82 -7.55
CA SER A 169 -5.74 17.20 -7.07
C SER A 169 -6.33 17.27 -5.65
N GLN A 170 -7.30 16.41 -5.33
CA GLN A 170 -7.91 16.33 -4.01
C GLN A 170 -6.90 15.88 -2.94
N GLN A 171 -6.13 14.84 -3.21
CA GLN A 171 -5.12 14.30 -2.30
C GLN A 171 -3.97 15.30 -2.11
N ARG A 172 -3.56 15.99 -3.17
CA ARG A 172 -2.58 17.11 -3.08
C ARG A 172 -3.10 18.26 -2.22
N ARG A 173 -4.39 18.59 -2.27
CA ARG A 173 -5.01 19.58 -1.37
C ARG A 173 -4.96 19.12 0.09
N ILE A 174 -5.23 17.84 0.35
CA ILE A 174 -5.10 17.24 1.70
C ILE A 174 -3.65 17.34 2.19
N LEU A 175 -2.66 17.03 1.33
CA LEU A 175 -1.24 17.11 1.66
C LEU A 175 -0.83 18.54 2.07
N LYS A 176 -1.21 19.54 1.27
CA LYS A 176 -0.96 20.96 1.59
C LYS A 176 -1.57 21.37 2.93
N ARG A 177 -2.79 20.91 3.22
CA ARG A 177 -3.45 21.17 4.51
C ARG A 177 -2.70 20.53 5.66
N ARG A 178 -2.20 19.29 5.51
CA ARG A 178 -1.40 18.61 6.53
C ARG A 178 -0.09 19.35 6.79
N TYR A 179 0.65 19.75 5.75
CA TYR A 179 1.88 20.53 5.94
C TYR A 179 1.64 21.86 6.65
N TYR A 180 0.59 22.57 6.28
CA TYR A 180 0.21 23.80 6.97
C TYR A 180 -0.05 23.57 8.47
N LEU A 181 -0.83 22.53 8.82
CA LEU A 181 -1.12 22.21 10.22
C LEU A 181 0.12 21.77 11.00
N VAL A 182 1.01 21.00 10.36
CA VAL A 182 2.30 20.60 10.97
C VAL A 182 3.17 21.82 11.24
N GLU A 183 3.27 22.75 10.28
CA GLU A 183 4.05 23.97 10.46
C GLU A 183 3.48 24.83 11.59
N ARG A 184 2.14 24.95 11.66
CA ARG A 184 1.46 25.62 12.78
C ARG A 184 1.69 24.93 14.13
N ALA A 185 1.81 23.61 14.14
CA ALA A 185 2.09 22.85 15.35
C ALA A 185 3.55 23.03 15.83
N LYS A 186 4.52 23.23 14.92
CA LYS A 186 5.92 23.51 15.29
C LYS A 186 6.06 24.81 16.09
N ASP A 187 5.22 25.80 15.81
CA ASP A 187 5.20 27.08 16.53
C ASP A 187 4.45 27.01 17.88
N ALA A 188 3.86 25.87 18.24
CA ALA A 188 3.03 25.76 19.43
C ALA A 188 3.90 25.62 20.70
N ASN A 189 3.62 26.47 21.70
CA ASN A 189 4.33 26.42 22.99
C ASN A 189 3.84 25.29 23.92
N ILE A 190 2.63 24.76 23.68
CA ILE A 190 2.01 23.69 24.49
C ILE A 190 1.40 22.65 23.55
N VAL A 191 1.69 21.37 23.80
CA VAL A 191 1.12 20.23 23.07
C VAL A 191 0.27 19.40 24.03
N GLY A 192 -1.02 19.23 23.69
CA GLY A 192 -1.92 18.32 24.39
C GLY A 192 -1.96 16.97 23.68
N ILE A 193 -1.61 15.89 24.38
CA ILE A 193 -1.69 14.53 23.85
C ILE A 193 -3.06 13.96 24.19
N LEU A 194 -3.92 13.79 23.18
CA LEU A 194 -5.20 13.11 23.35
C LEU A 194 -4.96 11.59 23.28
N VAL A 195 -5.23 10.90 24.38
CA VAL A 195 -5.22 9.44 24.43
C VAL A 195 -6.64 8.92 24.45
N GLY A 196 -7.06 8.28 23.36
CA GLY A 196 -8.32 7.54 23.27
C GLY A 196 -8.08 6.05 23.46
N THR A 197 -8.86 5.39 24.31
CA THR A 197 -8.94 3.93 24.31
C THR A 197 -9.90 3.51 23.19
N LEU A 198 -9.38 2.95 22.10
CA LEU A 198 -10.22 2.27 21.11
C LEU A 198 -10.75 0.99 21.75
N GLY A 199 -11.93 1.10 22.36
CA GLY A 199 -12.66 -0.04 22.89
C GLY A 199 -13.11 -0.93 21.73
N VAL A 200 -12.41 -2.04 21.50
CA VAL A 200 -13.00 -3.17 20.80
C VAL A 200 -13.96 -3.78 21.82
N GLY A 201 -15.23 -3.38 21.77
CA GLY A 201 -16.24 -3.77 22.75
C GLY A 201 -16.28 -5.29 22.90
N ASN A 202 -16.05 -5.78 24.11
CA ASN A 202 -16.35 -7.17 24.43
C ASN A 202 -17.88 -7.33 24.39
N PRO A 203 -18.43 -8.24 23.57
CA PRO A 203 -19.80 -8.68 23.79
C PRO A 203 -19.83 -9.43 25.13
N CYS A 204 -20.41 -8.79 26.15
CA CYS A 204 -20.79 -9.47 27.38
C CYS A 204 -21.95 -10.43 27.04
N TYR A 205 -21.74 -11.73 27.26
CA TYR A 205 -22.80 -12.72 27.41
C TYR A 205 -23.16 -12.84 28.89
#